data_AF-A0A7K2QM87-F1
#
_entry.id   AF-A0A7K2QM87-F1
#
_cell.length_a   1.000
_cell.length_b   1.000
_cell.length_c   1.000
_cell.angle_alpha   90.00
_cell.angle_beta   90.00
_cell.angle_gamma   90.00
#
_symmetry.space_group_name_H-M   'P 1'
#
loop_
_entity.id
_entity.type
_entity.pdbx_description
1 polymer ?
#
loop_
_entity_poly.entity_id
_entity_poly.type
_entity_poly.pdbx_seq_one_letter_code
_entity_poly.pdbx_strand_id
1 'polypeptide(L)'
;AWRLPAPPMFRGVVALAPIADFVAAEELGVCGGASAQLLGGADHWAERLPFADPAALLPTGIATAVVHGREDIVVPASVAESYVAAAAKAGETVGLTLLDGVGHFPLIDPAADACAVVAEEISQLAW
;
A
#
# COMPACT_ATOMS: atom_id res chain seq x y z
N ALA A 1 -26.46 -4.89 3.57
CA ALA A 1 -25.63 -4.35 2.47
C ALA A 1 -24.19 -4.76 2.74
N TRP A 2 -23.38 -5.01 1.70
CA TRP A 2 -21.97 -5.42 1.84
C TRP A 2 -21.02 -4.28 2.24
N ARG A 3 -21.53 -3.05 2.36
CA ARG A 3 -20.78 -1.85 2.78
C ARG A 3 -21.51 -1.07 3.87
N LEU A 4 -20.76 -0.26 4.61
CA LEU A 4 -21.28 0.69 5.58
C LEU A 4 -21.97 1.88 4.86
N PRO A 5 -22.97 2.52 5.49
CA PRO A 5 -23.66 3.68 4.93
C PRO A 5 -22.77 4.93 4.85
N ALA A 6 -21.70 4.98 5.65
CA ALA A 6 -20.65 5.98 5.62
C ALA A 6 -19.30 5.29 5.93
N PRO A 7 -18.17 5.83 5.44
CA PRO A 7 -16.85 5.31 5.80
C PRO A 7 -16.63 5.42 7.32
N PRO A 8 -16.02 4.41 7.96
CA PRO A 8 -15.65 4.50 9.36
C PRO A 8 -14.58 5.58 9.53
N MET A 9 -14.63 6.29 10.67
CA MET A 9 -13.61 7.29 10.98
C MET A 9 -12.34 6.58 11.44
N PHE A 10 -11.39 6.41 10.51
CA PHE A 10 -10.04 5.97 10.83
C PHE A 10 -9.19 7.18 11.24
N ARG A 11 -8.38 7.01 12.29
CA ARG A 11 -7.40 8.01 12.71
C ARG A 11 -6.21 8.05 11.73
N GLY A 12 -5.85 6.89 11.18
CA GLY A 12 -4.86 6.74 10.13
C GLY A 12 -4.70 5.27 9.72
N VAL A 13 -3.83 5.03 8.75
CA VAL A 13 -3.48 3.71 8.20
C VAL A 13 -1.97 3.54 8.22
N VAL A 14 -1.49 2.39 8.69
CA VAL A 14 -0.11 1.94 8.47
C VAL A 14 -0.16 0.75 7.50
N ALA A 15 0.36 0.95 6.29
CA ALA A 15 0.39 -0.06 5.23
C ALA A 15 1.79 -0.70 5.16
N LEU A 16 1.84 -2.02 5.29
CA LEU A 16 3.08 -2.79 5.33
C LEU A 16 3.32 -3.40 3.94
N ALA A 17 4.39 -2.98 3.26
CA ALA A 17 4.78 -3.41 1.92
C ALA A 17 3.59 -3.60 0.93
N PRO A 18 2.74 -2.57 0.73
CA PRO A 18 1.48 -2.74 0.03
C PRO A 18 1.64 -2.81 -1.49
N ILE A 19 0.76 -3.57 -2.14
CA ILE A 19 0.50 -3.44 -3.58
C ILE A 19 -0.50 -2.28 -3.78
N ALA A 20 -0.01 -1.04 -3.64
CA ALA A 20 -0.86 0.17 -3.61
C ALA A 20 -0.94 0.91 -4.96
N ASP A 21 -0.26 0.42 -5.99
CA ASP A 21 -0.39 0.88 -7.37
C ASP A 21 -0.44 -0.36 -8.25
N PHE A 22 -1.65 -0.70 -8.73
CA PHE A 22 -1.86 -1.93 -9.49
C PHE A 22 -1.21 -1.86 -10.87
N VAL A 23 -1.10 -0.68 -11.47
CA VAL A 23 -0.41 -0.50 -12.76
C VAL A 23 1.08 -0.80 -12.59
N ALA A 24 1.73 -0.16 -11.61
CA ALA A 24 3.15 -0.41 -11.34
C ALA A 24 3.40 -1.88 -10.94
N ALA A 25 2.50 -2.46 -10.15
CA ALA A 25 2.61 -3.87 -9.74
C ALA A 25 2.49 -4.84 -10.92
N GLU A 26 1.57 -4.58 -11.86
CA GLU A 26 1.38 -5.41 -13.05
C GLU A 26 2.59 -5.29 -14.00
N GLU A 27 3.12 -4.08 -14.21
CA GLU A 27 4.33 -3.86 -15.01
C GLU A 27 5.55 -4.60 -14.46
N LEU A 28 5.66 -4.71 -13.14
CA LEU A 28 6.73 -5.43 -12.44
C LEU A 28 6.45 -6.93 -12.27
N GLY A 29 5.29 -7.42 -12.69
CA GLY A 29 4.89 -8.83 -12.55
C GLY A 29 4.74 -9.27 -11.08
N VAL A 30 4.41 -8.35 -10.17
CA VAL A 30 4.29 -8.62 -8.74
C VAL A 30 3.31 -9.76 -8.48
N CYS A 31 3.74 -10.73 -7.67
CA CYS A 31 2.96 -11.91 -7.32
C CYS A 31 2.39 -12.69 -8.53
N GLY A 32 3.03 -12.59 -9.70
CA GLY A 32 2.54 -13.25 -10.93
C GLY A 32 1.29 -12.61 -11.53
N GLY A 33 1.15 -11.29 -11.45
CA GLY A 33 0.00 -10.55 -11.99
C GLY A 33 -1.25 -10.71 -11.13
N ALA A 34 -1.07 -10.74 -9.80
CA ALA A 34 -2.16 -10.98 -8.86
C ALA A 34 -3.24 -9.89 -8.92
N SER A 35 -2.84 -8.63 -9.15
CA SER A 35 -3.78 -7.51 -9.35
C SER A 35 -4.65 -7.74 -10.59
N ALA A 36 -4.08 -8.17 -11.72
CA ALA A 36 -4.87 -8.46 -12.91
C ALA A 36 -5.84 -9.63 -12.70
N GLN A 37 -5.38 -10.69 -12.03
CA GLN A 37 -6.23 -11.82 -11.66
C GLN A 37 -7.39 -11.40 -10.74
N LEU A 38 -7.11 -10.55 -9.74
CA LEU A 38 -8.12 -9.99 -8.83
C LEU A 38 -9.19 -9.21 -9.60
N LEU A 39 -8.79 -8.42 -10.60
CA LEU A 39 -9.73 -7.66 -11.44
C LEU A 39 -10.48 -8.52 -12.47
N GLY A 40 -10.17 -9.82 -12.57
CA GLY A 40 -10.84 -10.75 -13.50
C GLY A 40 -10.14 -10.86 -14.86
N GLY A 41 -8.87 -10.49 -14.95
CA GLY A 41 -8.05 -10.59 -16.15
C GLY A 41 -8.09 -9.35 -17.05
N ALA A 42 -7.37 -9.43 -18.17
CA ALA A 42 -7.14 -8.31 -19.09
C ALA A 42 -8.45 -7.68 -19.61
N ASP A 43 -9.48 -8.49 -19.86
CA ASP A 43 -10.77 -8.03 -20.39
C ASP A 43 -11.52 -7.10 -19.43
N HIS A 44 -11.27 -7.23 -18.12
CA HIS A 44 -11.94 -6.44 -17.08
C HIS A 44 -11.02 -5.40 -16.43
N TRP A 45 -9.72 -5.42 -16.74
CA TRP A 45 -8.72 -4.56 -16.12
C TRP A 45 -9.10 -3.08 -16.19
N ALA A 46 -9.27 -2.55 -17.41
CA ALA A 46 -9.53 -1.13 -17.61
C ALA A 46 -10.86 -0.67 -16.99
N GLU A 47 -11.88 -1.53 -17.00
CA GLU A 47 -13.19 -1.23 -16.42
C GLU A 47 -13.13 -1.17 -14.89
N ARG A 48 -12.40 -2.10 -14.25
CA ARG A 48 -12.46 -2.30 -12.79
C ARG A 48 -11.34 -1.59 -12.02
N LEU A 49 -10.21 -1.32 -12.67
CA LEU A 49 -9.05 -0.64 -12.07
C LEU A 49 -9.44 0.63 -11.30
N PRO A 50 -10.25 1.57 -11.86
CA PRO A 50 -10.60 2.82 -11.18
C PRO A 50 -11.39 2.63 -9.87
N PHE A 51 -11.92 1.43 -9.63
CA PHE A 51 -12.73 1.12 -8.45
C PHE A 51 -11.98 0.28 -7.40
N ALA A 52 -10.74 -0.14 -7.69
CA ALA A 52 -10.04 -1.12 -6.88
C ALA A 52 -8.57 -0.76 -6.61
N ASP A 53 -7.90 -0.06 -7.53
CA ASP A 53 -6.51 0.35 -7.39
C ASP A 53 -6.40 1.49 -6.36
N PRO A 54 -5.65 1.31 -5.25
CA PRO A 54 -5.47 2.38 -4.26
C PRO A 54 -4.91 3.67 -4.89
N ALA A 55 -4.01 3.57 -5.88
CA ALA A 55 -3.47 4.73 -6.57
C ALA A 55 -4.52 5.50 -7.38
N ALA A 56 -5.55 4.82 -7.90
CA ALA A 56 -6.65 5.43 -8.64
C ALA A 56 -7.75 6.00 -7.74
N LEU A 57 -7.78 5.59 -6.47
CA LEU A 57 -8.77 6.01 -5.47
C LEU A 57 -8.32 7.22 -4.63
N LEU A 58 -7.11 7.73 -4.87
CA LEU A 58 -6.59 8.93 -4.22
C LEU A 58 -7.32 10.21 -4.69
N PRO A 59 -7.39 11.24 -3.82
CA PRO A 59 -6.97 11.25 -2.42
C PRO A 59 -7.99 10.53 -1.51
N THR A 60 -7.50 9.89 -0.45
CA THR A 60 -8.33 9.21 0.55
C THR A 60 -8.79 10.14 1.69
N GLY A 61 -8.01 11.19 1.97
CA GLY A 61 -8.22 12.08 3.12
C GLY A 61 -7.87 11.44 4.47
N ILE A 62 -7.25 10.26 4.48
CA ILE A 62 -6.85 9.52 5.69
C ILE A 62 -5.32 9.59 5.81
N ALA A 63 -4.84 9.96 7.00
CA ALA A 63 -3.40 9.97 7.29
C ALA A 63 -2.82 8.56 7.07
N THR A 64 -1.90 8.42 6.13
CA THR A 64 -1.36 7.13 5.71
C THR A 64 0.16 7.13 5.82
N ALA A 65 0.70 6.09 6.44
CA ALA A 65 2.12 5.77 6.47
C ALA A 65 2.35 4.41 5.81
N VAL A 66 3.43 4.30 5.02
CA VAL A 66 3.89 3.06 4.40
C VAL A 66 5.21 2.67 5.03
N VAL A 67 5.33 1.42 5.49
CA VAL A 67 6.59 0.83 5.92
C VAL A 67 6.96 -0.28 4.95
N HIS A 68 8.17 -0.26 4.41
CA HIS A 68 8.61 -1.18 3.36
C HIS A 68 10.08 -1.58 3.57
N GLY A 69 10.41 -2.86 3.38
CA GLY A 69 11.81 -3.31 3.33
C GLY A 69 12.46 -3.04 1.96
N ARG A 70 13.70 -2.54 1.92
CA ARG A 70 14.38 -2.28 0.63
C ARG A 70 14.72 -3.54 -0.15
N GLU A 71 14.91 -4.65 0.55
CA GLU A 71 15.26 -5.95 0.00
C GLU A 71 14.03 -6.85 -0.21
N ASP A 72 12.84 -6.25 -0.20
CA ASP A 72 11.60 -6.93 -0.55
C ASP A 72 11.57 -7.32 -2.04
N ILE A 73 11.71 -8.63 -2.28
CA ILE A 73 11.61 -9.24 -3.61
C ILE A 73 10.21 -9.72 -3.97
N VAL A 74 9.27 -9.69 -3.02
CA VAL A 74 7.87 -10.12 -3.22
C VAL A 74 7.07 -8.94 -3.78
N VAL A 75 7.18 -7.78 -3.14
CA VAL A 75 6.63 -6.51 -3.60
C VAL A 75 7.77 -5.50 -3.61
N PRO A 76 8.38 -5.18 -4.77
CA PRO A 76 9.45 -4.21 -4.83
C PRO A 76 9.01 -2.84 -4.28
N ALA A 77 9.91 -2.16 -3.55
CA ALA A 77 9.63 -0.85 -2.94
C ALA A 77 9.18 0.22 -3.96
N SER A 78 9.53 0.07 -5.24
CA SER A 78 9.08 0.94 -6.33
C SER A 78 7.55 1.01 -6.47
N VAL A 79 6.81 -0.03 -6.05
CA VAL A 79 5.33 0.01 -6.01
C VAL A 79 4.85 1.00 -4.95
N ALA A 80 5.43 0.98 -3.76
CA ALA A 80 5.13 1.93 -2.71
C ALA A 80 5.56 3.35 -3.07
N GLU A 81 6.74 3.51 -3.68
CA GLU A 81 7.21 4.81 -4.20
C GLU A 81 6.25 5.38 -5.26
N SER A 82 5.74 4.54 -6.17
CA SER A 82 4.75 4.95 -7.17
C SER A 82 3.45 5.45 -6.52
N TYR A 83 2.94 4.72 -5.53
CA TYR A 83 1.76 5.14 -4.76
C TYR A 83 1.97 6.48 -4.04
N VAL A 84 3.13 6.67 -3.38
CA VAL A 84 3.47 7.94 -2.71
C VAL A 84 3.56 9.09 -3.71
N ALA A 85 4.13 8.86 -4.89
CA ALA A 85 4.17 9.85 -5.95
C ALA A 85 2.77 10.19 -6.51
N ALA A 86 1.89 9.19 -6.65
CA ALA A 86 0.49 9.40 -7.04
C ALA A 86 -0.27 10.21 -5.98
N ALA A 87 -0.09 9.90 -4.70
CA ALA A 87 -0.69 10.63 -3.59
C ALA A 87 -0.25 12.10 -3.59
N ALA A 88 1.05 12.35 -3.73
CA ALA A 88 1.58 13.71 -3.79
C ALA A 88 0.98 14.51 -4.96
N LYS A 89 0.80 13.90 -6.14
CA LYS A 89 0.13 14.53 -7.29
C LYS A 89 -1.35 14.83 -7.02
N ALA A 90 -2.02 13.99 -6.23
CA ALA A 90 -3.39 14.18 -5.81
C ALA A 90 -3.54 15.18 -4.63
N GLY A 91 -2.43 15.73 -4.11
CA GLY A 91 -2.43 16.66 -2.99
C GLY A 91 -2.49 15.98 -1.61
N GLU A 92 -2.25 14.67 -1.54
CA GLU A 92 -2.17 13.89 -0.30
C GLU A 92 -0.72 13.55 0.03
N THR A 93 -0.33 13.69 1.30
CA THR A 93 1.01 13.30 1.74
C THR A 93 0.93 11.94 2.42
N VAL A 94 1.68 10.98 1.89
CA VAL A 94 1.85 9.64 2.48
C VAL A 94 3.28 9.54 3.01
N GLY A 95 3.42 9.17 4.28
CA GLY A 95 4.74 8.87 4.86
C GLY A 95 5.30 7.59 4.27
N LEU A 96 6.59 7.54 3.94
CA LEU A 96 7.26 6.33 3.45
C LEU A 96 8.53 6.08 4.26
N THR A 97 8.55 4.96 4.97
CA THR A 97 9.70 4.48 5.73
C THR A 97 10.27 3.25 5.06
N LEU A 98 11.46 3.40 4.47
CA LEU A 98 12.21 2.30 3.84
C LEU A 98 13.26 1.76 4.81
N LEU A 99 13.21 0.46 5.08
CA LEU A 99 14.09 -0.23 6.02
C LEU A 99 15.18 -0.99 5.26
N ASP A 100 16.44 -0.69 5.56
CA ASP A 100 17.61 -1.37 4.97
C ASP A 100 17.79 -2.78 5.58
N GLY A 101 18.20 -3.75 4.78
CA GLY A 101 18.37 -5.15 5.18
C GLY A 101 17.07 -5.93 5.47
N VAL A 102 15.91 -5.37 5.12
CA VAL A 102 14.59 -5.93 5.45
C VAL A 102 13.87 -6.41 4.18
N GLY A 103 13.41 -7.66 4.21
CA GLY A 103 12.54 -8.23 3.18
C GLY A 103 11.04 -7.99 3.44
N HIS A 104 10.19 -8.76 2.78
CA HIS A 104 8.72 -8.58 2.84
C HIS A 104 8.11 -8.83 4.23
N PHE A 105 8.46 -9.97 4.85
CA PHE A 105 7.75 -10.51 6.02
C PHE A 105 8.17 -9.98 7.40
N PRO A 106 9.41 -9.50 7.65
CA PRO A 106 9.77 -9.01 8.99
C PRO A 106 8.88 -7.89 9.53
N LEU A 107 8.17 -7.14 8.67
CA LEU A 107 7.22 -6.10 9.07
C LEU A 107 6.06 -6.62 9.94
N ILE A 108 5.70 -7.90 9.81
CA ILE A 108 4.60 -8.54 10.56
C ILE A 108 5.09 -9.47 11.67
N ASP A 109 6.39 -9.74 11.74
CA ASP A 109 6.96 -10.64 12.74
C ASP A 109 7.24 -9.87 14.04
N PRO A 110 6.50 -10.12 15.14
CA PRO A 110 6.68 -9.39 16.39
C PRO A 110 8.08 -9.55 17.02
N ALA A 111 8.87 -10.54 16.58
CA ALA A 111 10.23 -10.75 17.04
C ALA A 111 11.28 -9.96 16.25
N ALA A 112 10.90 -9.32 15.13
CA ALA A 112 11.80 -8.56 14.28
C ALA A 112 11.79 -7.07 14.63
N ASP A 113 12.95 -6.42 14.56
CA ASP A 113 13.10 -4.97 14.78
C ASP A 113 12.22 -4.16 13.81
N ALA A 114 12.01 -4.66 12.60
CA ALA A 114 11.18 -4.02 11.59
C ALA A 114 9.71 -3.89 12.02
N CYS A 115 9.19 -4.83 12.81
CA CYS A 115 7.84 -4.76 13.36
C CYS A 115 7.72 -3.67 14.45
N ALA A 116 8.80 -3.32 15.15
CA ALA A 116 8.78 -2.21 16.11
C ALA A 116 8.53 -0.87 15.40
N VAL A 117 9.12 -0.65 14.22
CA VAL A 117 8.87 0.54 13.39
C VAL A 117 7.39 0.65 12.99
N VAL A 118 6.76 -0.47 12.64
CA VAL A 118 5.31 -0.49 12.35
C VAL A 118 4.50 -0.05 13.59
N ALA A 119 4.84 -0.56 14.77
CA ALA A 119 4.17 -0.18 16.02
C ALA A 119 4.39 1.30 16.39
N GLU A 120 5.57 1.84 16.08
CA GLU A 120 5.86 3.26 16.22
C GLU A 120 4.97 4.10 15.30
N GLU A 121 4.86 3.76 14.01
CA GLU A 121 3.96 4.47 13.08
C GLU A 121 2.48 4.43 13.52
N ILE A 122 2.02 3.28 14.03
CA ILE A 122 0.67 3.17 14.59
C ILE A 122 0.51 4.12 15.78
N SER A 123 1.52 4.19 16.65
CA SER A 123 1.50 5.07 17.82
C SER A 123 1.51 6.55 17.42
N GLN A 124 2.27 6.94 16.39
CA GLN A 124 2.29 8.31 15.88
C GLN A 124 0.92 8.74 15.33
N LEU A 125 0.22 7.84 14.63
CA LEU A 125 -1.12 8.13 14.09
C LEU A 125 -2.20 8.17 15.18
N ALA A 126 -1.99 7.52 16.33
CA ALA A 126 -2.97 7.48 17.40
C ALA A 126 -3.16 8.82 18.14
N TRP A 127 -2.12 9.66 18.18
CA TRP A 127 -2.10 10.95 18.89
C TRP A 127 -2.35 12.13 17.95
#